data_AF-A0A9Q9IPP4-F1
#
_entry.id   AF-A0A9Q9IPP4-F1
#
_cell.length_a   1.000
_cell.length_b   1.000
_cell.length_c   1.000
_cell.angle_alpha   90.00
_cell.angle_beta   90.00
_cell.angle_gamma   90.00
#
_symmetry.space_group_name_H-M   'P 1'
#
loop_
_entity.id
_entity.type
_entity.pdbx_description
1 polymer ?
#
loop_
_entity_poly.entity_id
_entity_poly.type
_entity_poly.pdbx_seq_one_letter_code
_entity_poly.pdbx_strand_id
1 'polypeptide(L)'
;MVDEAEPAAWHEEVRSLTGRARAMLAAGAGADAVAAEPLRHTDSRLQAIKAVADATGGGLAEAKLTVHRNLDPATREETEAFHQELHRAFERER
;
A
#
# COMPACT_ATOMS: atom_id res chain seq x y z
N MET A 1 -20.33 18.07 -6.81
CA MET A 1 -19.39 18.07 -7.94
C MET A 1 -18.14 17.42 -7.38
N VAL A 2 -17.90 16.15 -7.69
CA VAL A 2 -16.67 15.47 -7.24
C VAL A 2 -15.56 16.09 -8.07
N ASP A 3 -14.55 16.64 -7.41
CA ASP A 3 -13.46 17.34 -8.10
C ASP A 3 -12.69 16.32 -8.95
N GLU A 4 -12.78 16.43 -10.28
CA GLU A 4 -12.10 15.52 -11.22
C GLU A 4 -10.57 15.56 -11.04
N ALA A 5 -10.04 16.57 -10.34
CA ALA A 5 -8.62 16.69 -10.01
C ALA A 5 -8.14 15.66 -8.95
N GLU A 6 -8.99 15.25 -8.00
CA GLU A 6 -8.60 14.30 -6.93
C GLU A 6 -8.24 12.91 -7.49
N PRO A 7 -9.04 12.30 -8.40
CA PRO A 7 -8.68 11.04 -9.05
C PRO A 7 -7.41 11.13 -9.91
N ALA A 8 -7.19 12.27 -10.57
CA ALA A 8 -6.03 12.47 -11.43
C ALA A 8 -4.73 12.56 -10.62
N ALA A 9 -4.73 13.35 -9.54
CA ALA A 9 -3.61 13.49 -8.62
C ALA A 9 -3.25 12.13 -7.99
N TRP A 10 -4.25 11.37 -7.52
CA TRP A 10 -4.03 10.04 -6.97
C TRP A 10 -3.35 9.10 -7.98
N HIS A 11 -3.79 9.10 -9.24
CA HIS A 11 -3.18 8.27 -10.28
C HIS A 11 -1.74 8.70 -10.63
N GLU A 12 -1.45 10.00 -10.60
CA GLU A 12 -0.10 10.50 -10.82
C GLU A 12 0.86 10.09 -9.69
N GLU A 13 0.42 10.21 -8.44
CA GLU A 13 1.18 9.75 -7.28
C GLU A 13 1.46 8.26 -7.36
N VAL A 14 0.45 7.43 -7.66
CA VAL A 14 0.64 5.99 -7.84
C VAL A 14 1.64 5.69 -8.96
N ARG A 15 1.56 6.37 -10.12
CA ARG A 15 2.51 6.16 -11.23
C ARG A 15 3.95 6.50 -10.83
N SER A 16 4.14 7.59 -10.10
CA SER A 16 5.45 7.99 -9.56
C SER A 16 6.02 6.91 -8.62
N LEU A 17 5.20 6.42 -7.67
CA LEU A 17 5.57 5.36 -6.74
C LEU A 17 5.89 4.04 -7.46
N THR A 18 5.08 3.65 -8.45
CA THR A 18 5.32 2.46 -9.30
C THR A 18 6.66 2.58 -10.02
N GLY A 19 7.01 3.76 -10.54
CA GLY A 19 8.28 4.00 -11.22
C GLY A 19 9.48 3.71 -10.31
N ARG A 20 9.42 4.16 -9.06
CA ARG A 20 10.47 3.91 -8.05
C ARG A 20 10.58 2.42 -7.71
N ALA A 21 9.46 1.77 -7.44
CA ALA A 21 9.41 0.34 -7.15
C ALA A 21 9.95 -0.51 -8.32
N ARG A 22 9.63 -0.15 -9.57
CA ARG A 22 10.19 -0.81 -10.77
C ARG A 22 11.69 -0.60 -10.92
N ALA A 23 12.20 0.59 -10.61
CA ALA A 23 13.64 0.85 -10.64
C ALA A 23 14.38 -0.05 -9.63
N MET A 24 13.82 -0.25 -8.44
CA MET A 24 14.37 -1.18 -7.45
C MET A 24 14.33 -2.63 -7.91
N LEU A 25 13.22 -3.09 -8.50
CA LEU A 25 13.13 -4.42 -9.09
C LEU A 25 14.18 -4.64 -10.18
N ALA A 26 14.36 -3.66 -11.06
CA ALA A 26 15.39 -3.70 -12.10
C ALA A 26 16.82 -3.74 -11.54
N ALA A 27 17.04 -3.17 -10.36
CA ALA A 27 18.29 -3.25 -9.61
C ALA A 27 18.47 -4.57 -8.82
N GLY A 28 17.52 -5.50 -8.91
CA GLY A 28 17.55 -6.79 -8.22
C GLY A 28 17.10 -6.74 -6.76
N ALA A 29 16.40 -5.67 -6.35
CA ALA A 29 15.87 -5.57 -4.99
C ALA A 29 14.78 -6.62 -4.72
N GLY A 30 14.80 -7.19 -3.52
CA GLY A 30 13.75 -8.11 -3.06
C GLY A 30 12.43 -7.40 -2.74
N ALA A 31 11.37 -8.19 -2.57
CA ALA A 31 10.00 -7.70 -2.36
C ALA A 31 9.85 -6.71 -1.18
N ASP A 32 10.60 -6.91 -0.09
CA ASP A 32 10.56 -6.01 1.08
C ASP A 32 11.16 -4.64 0.78
N ALA A 33 12.31 -4.61 0.12
CA ALA A 33 12.94 -3.36 -0.29
C ALA A 33 12.06 -2.61 -1.29
N VAL A 34 11.42 -3.32 -2.22
CA VAL A 34 10.48 -2.77 -3.19
C VAL A 34 9.23 -2.20 -2.53
N ALA A 35 8.72 -2.81 -1.46
CA ALA A 35 7.55 -2.30 -0.73
C ALA A 35 7.88 -1.16 0.24
N ALA A 36 9.08 -1.17 0.83
CA ALA A 36 9.52 -0.11 1.73
C ALA A 36 9.71 1.23 1.01
N GLU A 37 10.06 1.22 -0.27
CA GLU A 37 10.31 2.46 -1.00
C GLU A 37 9.06 3.32 -1.20
N PRO A 38 7.92 2.81 -1.73
CA PRO A 38 6.68 3.58 -1.77
C PRO A 38 6.27 4.13 -0.40
N LEU A 39 6.43 3.35 0.68
CA LEU A 39 6.09 3.76 2.04
C LEU A 39 6.91 4.95 2.57
N ARG A 40 8.09 5.24 1.97
CA ARG A 40 8.89 6.43 2.31
C ARG A 40 8.39 7.71 1.63
N HIS A 41 7.54 7.58 0.62
CA HIS A 41 7.13 8.69 -0.25
C HIS A 41 5.61 8.94 -0.23
N THR A 42 4.85 8.20 0.57
CA THR A 42 3.41 8.45 0.79
C THR A 42 2.96 7.97 2.16
N ASP A 43 2.05 8.73 2.78
CA ASP A 43 1.31 8.30 3.97
C ASP A 43 0.10 7.42 3.61
N SER A 44 -0.24 7.33 2.32
CA SER A 44 -1.34 6.53 1.82
C SER A 44 -0.93 5.09 1.59
N ARG A 45 -1.32 4.22 2.53
CA ARG A 45 -1.15 2.76 2.42
C ARG A 45 -1.78 2.20 1.14
N LEU A 46 -2.90 2.74 0.68
CA LEU A 46 -3.57 2.28 -0.55
C LEU A 46 -2.75 2.59 -1.80
N GLN A 47 -2.13 3.77 -1.86
CA GLN A 47 -1.24 4.12 -2.96
C GLN A 47 0.01 3.24 -2.98
N ALA A 48 0.61 2.99 -1.80
CA ALA A 48 1.75 2.09 -1.69
C ALA A 48 1.40 0.66 -2.15
N ILE A 49 0.24 0.13 -1.74
CA ILE A 49 -0.24 -1.20 -2.17
C ILE A 49 -0.43 -1.25 -3.68
N LYS A 50 -1.11 -0.26 -4.27
CA LYS A 50 -1.33 -0.21 -5.72
C LYS A 50 -0.01 -0.11 -6.48
N ALA A 51 0.90 0.73 -6.00
CA ALA A 51 2.19 0.93 -6.63
C ALA A 51 3.04 -0.35 -6.65
N VAL A 52 3.05 -1.10 -5.53
CA VAL A 52 3.73 -2.40 -5.44
C VAL A 52 3.10 -3.43 -6.37
N ALA A 53 1.76 -3.55 -6.38
CA ALA A 53 1.07 -4.47 -7.29
C ALA A 53 1.41 -4.19 -8.77
N ASP A 54 1.39 -2.91 -9.17
CA ASP A 54 1.70 -2.50 -10.55
C ASP A 54 3.19 -2.68 -10.91
N ALA A 55 4.07 -2.59 -9.92
CA ALA A 55 5.50 -2.75 -10.12
C ALA A 55 5.90 -4.22 -10.28
N THR A 56 5.35 -5.10 -9.43
CA THR A 56 5.67 -6.53 -9.43
C THR A 56 4.84 -7.34 -10.43
N GLY A 57 3.73 -6.78 -10.91
CA GLY A 57 2.73 -7.53 -11.69
C GLY A 57 1.94 -8.54 -10.85
N GLY A 58 2.08 -8.48 -9.52
CA GLY A 58 1.39 -9.35 -8.57
C GLY A 58 -0.04 -8.91 -8.27
N GLY A 59 -0.77 -9.75 -7.53
CA GLY A 59 -2.12 -9.45 -7.10
C GLY A 59 -2.18 -8.44 -5.94
N LEU A 60 -3.30 -7.71 -5.83
CA LEU A 60 -3.54 -6.75 -4.74
C LEU A 60 -3.45 -7.38 -3.34
N ALA A 61 -3.84 -8.65 -3.19
CA ALA A 61 -3.77 -9.35 -1.90
C ALA A 61 -2.32 -9.57 -1.45
N GLU A 62 -1.44 -9.97 -2.36
CA GLU A 62 -0.02 -10.18 -2.09
C GLU A 62 0.70 -8.85 -1.83
N ALA A 63 0.40 -7.83 -2.63
CA ALA A 63 0.91 -6.48 -2.43
C ALA A 63 0.48 -5.92 -1.06
N LYS A 64 -0.79 -6.12 -0.67
CA LYS A 64 -1.30 -5.74 0.66
C LYS A 64 -0.48 -6.38 1.77
N LEU A 65 -0.27 -7.70 1.72
CA LEU A 65 0.50 -8.41 2.73
C LEU A 65 1.95 -7.91 2.80
N THR A 66 2.58 -7.69 1.65
CA THR A 66 3.95 -7.22 1.54
C THR A 66 4.11 -5.80 2.06
N VAL A 67 3.18 -4.90 1.75
CA VAL A 67 3.19 -3.54 2.30
C VAL A 67 2.94 -3.57 3.80
N HIS A 68 1.94 -4.33 4.26
CA HIS A 68 1.58 -4.40 5.68
C HIS A 68 2.73 -4.87 6.58
N ARG A 69 3.49 -5.90 6.16
CA ARG A 69 4.66 -6.38 6.92
C ARG A 69 5.84 -5.40 6.95
N ASN A 70 5.87 -4.43 6.01
CA ASN A 70 6.90 -3.39 5.91
C ASN A 70 6.47 -2.05 6.52
N LEU A 71 5.26 -1.95 7.08
CA LEU A 71 4.87 -0.80 7.90
C LEU A 71 5.76 -0.72 9.14
N ASP A 72 5.95 0.49 9.66
CA ASP A 72 6.55 0.65 10.97
C ASP A 72 5.71 -0.11 12.02
N PRO A 73 6.35 -0.61 13.10
CA PRO A 73 5.67 -1.45 14.07
C PRO A 73 4.42 -0.80 14.70
N ALA A 74 4.47 0.50 14.98
CA ALA A 74 3.34 1.20 15.60
C ALA A 74 2.14 1.28 14.65
N THR A 75 2.34 1.73 13.41
CA THR A 75 1.27 1.77 12.40
C THR A 75 0.71 0.37 12.11
N ARG A 76 1.54 -0.66 12.17
CA ARG A 76 1.09 -2.05 12.00
C ARG A 76 0.17 -2.49 13.12
N GLU A 77 0.58 -2.27 14.38
CA GLU A 77 -0.22 -2.58 15.56
C GLU A 77 -1.56 -1.83 15.54
N GLU A 78 -1.54 -0.54 15.20
CA GLU A 78 -2.77 0.26 15.04
C GLU A 78 -3.69 -0.30 13.95
N THR A 79 -3.12 -0.71 12.81
CA THR A 79 -3.88 -1.31 11.70
C THR A 79 -4.51 -2.63 12.11
N GLU A 80 -3.79 -3.47 12.84
CA GLU A 80 -4.29 -4.76 13.33
C GLU A 80 -5.38 -4.57 14.39
N ALA A 81 -5.19 -3.63 15.34
CA ALA A 81 -6.19 -3.29 16.35
C ALA A 81 -7.49 -2.81 15.72
N PHE A 82 -7.40 -1.92 14.72
CA PHE A 82 -8.57 -1.44 13.98
C PHE A 82 -9.30 -2.57 13.24
N HIS A 83 -8.58 -3.48 12.59
CA HIS A 83 -9.20 -4.65 11.95
C HIS A 83 -9.91 -5.56 12.95
N GLN A 84 -9.31 -5.79 14.13
CA GLN A 84 -9.95 -6.57 15.18
C GLN A 84 -11.23 -5.90 15.69
N GLU A 85 -11.23 -4.57 15.83
CA GLU A 85 -12.41 -3.81 16.22
C GLU A 85 -13.53 -3.93 15.18
N LEU A 86 -13.20 -3.75 13.89
CA LEU A 86 -14.18 -3.94 12.80
C LEU A 86 -14.77 -5.34 12.81
N HIS A 87 -13.93 -6.38 13.01
CA HIS A 87 -14.42 -7.75 13.07
C HIS A 87 -15.41 -7.95 14.21
N ARG A 88 -15.08 -7.47 15.42
CA ARG A 88 -15.98 -7.51 16.58
C ARG A 88 -17.26 -6.69 16.35
N ALA A 89 -17.21 -5.60 15.60
CA ALA A 89 -18.40 -4.83 15.24
C ALA A 89 -19.33 -5.64 14.32
N PHE A 90 -18.78 -6.25 13.27
CA PHE A 90 -19.55 -7.12 12.37
C PHE A 90 -20.15 -8.34 13.06
N GLU A 91 -19.45 -8.94 14.01
CA GLU A 91 -19.95 -10.07 14.79
C GLU A 91 -21.13 -9.69 15.71
N ARG A 92 -21.15 -8.45 16.22
CA ARG A 92 -22.24 -7.97 17.07
C ARG A 92 -23.54 -7.66 16.32
N GLU A 93 -23.46 -7.46 15.01
CA GLU A 93 -24.61 -7.16 14.14
C GLU A 93 -25.23 -8.43 13.50
N ARG A 94 -24.67 -9.62 13.77
CA ARG A 94 -25.19 -10.92 13.34
C ARG A 94 -26.02 -11.60 14.42
#